data_AF-A0A502F5V9-F1
#
_entry.id   AF-A0A502F5V9-F1
#
_cell.length_a   1.000
_cell.length_b   1.000
_cell.length_c   1.000
_cell.angle_alpha   90.00
_cell.angle_beta   90.00
_cell.angle_gamma   90.00
#
_symmetry.space_group_name_H-M   'P 1'
#
loop_
_entity.id
_entity.type
_entity.pdbx_description
1 polymer ?
#
loop_
_entity_poly.entity_id
_entity_poly.type
_entity_poly.pdbx_seq_one_letter_code
_entity_poly.pdbx_strand_id
1 'polypeptide(L)' 'MEKIDCNKLYQDLSKFGNVEVMNAGIVFTVLITGTDLTHSVFNVIGIINNWQKGKFPMVEILRNTDNFILVILKS' A
#
# COMPACT_ATOMS: atom_id res chain seq x y z
N MET A 1 -15.76 -12.76 -6.52
CA MET A 1 -14.82 -11.77 -5.96
C MET A 1 -13.98 -11.27 -7.13
N GLU A 2 -14.09 -9.99 -7.50
CA GLU A 2 -13.32 -9.42 -8.61
C GLU A 2 -11.83 -9.56 -8.32
N LYS A 3 -11.06 -10.09 -9.29
CA LYS A 3 -9.61 -10.23 -9.14
C LYS A 3 -9.00 -8.83 -9.24
N ILE A 4 -8.58 -8.28 -8.11
CA ILE A 4 -7.97 -6.95 -8.08
C ILE A 4 -6.61 -7.01 -8.80
N ASP A 5 -6.48 -6.34 -9.95
CA ASP A 5 -5.21 -6.23 -10.64
C ASP A 5 -4.25 -5.30 -9.87
N CYS A 6 -3.27 -5.93 -9.24
CA CYS A 6 -2.26 -5.26 -8.42
C CYS A 6 -0.96 -5.01 -9.19
N ASN A 7 -0.84 -5.41 -10.46
CA ASN A 7 0.44 -5.34 -11.18
C ASN A 7 0.95 -3.90 -11.30
N LYS A 8 0.05 -2.98 -11.65
CA LYS A 8 0.40 -1.56 -11.75
C LYS A 8 0.72 -0.94 -10.38
N LEU A 9 -0.05 -1.29 -9.35
CA LEU A 9 0.21 -0.85 -7.98
C LEU A 9 1.59 -1.32 -7.52
N TYR A 10 1.92 -2.58 -7.76
CA TYR A 10 3.20 -3.17 -7.43
C TYR A 10 4.35 -2.44 -8.13
N GLN A 11 4.24 -2.18 -9.44
CA GLN A 11 5.25 -1.45 -10.21
C GLN A 11 5.47 -0.02 -9.70
N ASP A 12 4.39 0.69 -9.35
CA ASP A 12 4.50 2.06 -8.85
C ASP A 12 5.09 2.11 -7.44
N LEU A 13 4.77 1.14 -6.58
CA LEU A 13 5.29 1.08 -5.21
C LEU A 13 6.71 0.49 -5.12
N SER A 14 7.12 -0.35 -6.08
CA SER A 14 8.47 -0.96 -6.11
C SER A 14 9.61 0.07 -6.24
N LYS A 15 9.28 1.30 -6.61
CA LYS A 15 10.24 2.42 -6.67
C LYS A 15 10.71 2.87 -5.28
N PHE A 16 9.95 2.55 -4.23
CA PHE A 16 10.25 2.94 -2.85
C PHE A 16 10.94 1.82 -2.05
N GLY A 17 10.91 0.59 -2.54
CA GLY A 17 11.50 -0.57 -1.84
C GLY A 17 10.85 -1.88 -2.24
N ASN A 18 11.03 -2.90 -1.41
CA ASN A 18 10.36 -4.19 -1.58
C ASN A 18 8.89 -4.06 -1.21
N VAL A 19 8.02 -4.61 -2.04
CA VAL A 19 6.57 -4.54 -1.87
C VAL A 19 6.03 -5.94 -1.66
N GLU A 20 5.21 -6.10 -0.63
CA GLU A 20 4.42 -7.31 -0.41
C GLU A 20 2.94 -6.94 -0.37
N VAL A 21 2.12 -7.68 -1.11
CA VAL A 21 0.69 -7.45 -1.19
C VAL A 21 -0.04 -8.71 -0.75
N MET A 22 -0.94 -8.55 0.21
CA MET A 22 -1.81 -9.62 0.68
C MET A 22 -3.27 -9.22 0.46
N ASN A 23 -4.04 -10.12 -0.15
CA ASN A 23 -5.49 -9.96 -0.32
C ASN A 23 -6.20 -11.14 0.36
N ALA A 24 -6.89 -10.86 1.46
CA ALA A 24 -7.62 -11.83 2.27
C ALA A 24 -9.09 -11.43 2.38
N GLY A 25 -9.82 -11.49 1.24
CA GLY A 25 -11.25 -11.23 1.19
C GLY A 25 -11.58 -9.75 1.38
N ILE A 26 -11.95 -9.36 2.60
CA ILE A 26 -12.33 -7.97 2.95
C ILE A 26 -11.13 -7.12 3.37
N VAL A 27 -9.96 -7.73 3.59
CA VAL A 27 -8.74 -7.04 3.98
C VAL A 27 -7.73 -7.09 2.85
N PHE A 28 -7.23 -5.92 2.46
CA PHE A 28 -6.14 -5.77 1.52
C PHE A 28 -4.98 -5.07 2.22
N THR A 29 -3.81 -5.69 2.21
CA THR A 29 -2.63 -5.21 2.92
C THR A 29 -1.50 -4.97 1.95
N VAL A 30 -0.83 -3.83 2.09
CA VAL A 30 0.37 -3.46 1.34
C VAL A 30 1.47 -3.17 2.34
N LEU A 31 2.53 -3.96 2.31
CA LEU A 31 3.76 -3.71 3.05
C LEU A 31 4.83 -3.23 2.09
N ILE A 32 5.48 -2.12 2.45
CA ILE A 32 6.65 -1.59 1.74
C ILE A 32 7.79 -1.58 2.74
N THR A 33 8.92 -2.17 2.37
CA THR A 33 10.15 -2.16 3.17
C THR A 33 11.30 -1.58 2.35
N GLY A 34 12.16 -0.78 2.98
CA GLY A 34 13.23 -0.08 2.28
C GLY A 34 14.07 0.74 3.25
N THR A 35 14.87 1.65 2.70
CA THR A 35 15.63 2.64 3.47
C THR A 35 15.09 4.03 3.16
N ASP A 36 15.07 4.92 4.16
CA ASP A 36 14.64 6.33 3.99
C ASP A 36 13.18 6.48 3.52
N LEU A 37 12.28 5.64 4.04
CA LEU A 37 10.86 5.71 3.68
C LEU A 37 10.14 6.91 4.27
N THR A 38 10.73 7.62 5.25
CA THR A 38 10.12 8.75 5.97
C THR A 38 9.56 9.80 5.01
N HIS A 39 10.33 10.14 3.98
CA HIS A 39 10.00 11.17 3.00
C HIS A 39 9.04 10.68 1.91
N SER A 40 8.89 9.35 1.77
CA SER A 40 8.08 8.71 0.73
C SER A 40 6.64 8.40 1.17
N VAL A 41 6.33 8.55 2.47
CA VAL A 41 5.02 8.16 3.04
C VAL A 41 3.83 8.79 2.30
N PHE A 42 3.88 10.10 2.04
CA PHE A 42 2.77 10.78 1.36
C PHE A 42 2.60 10.34 -0.10
N ASN A 43 3.70 10.03 -0.79
CA ASN A 43 3.66 9.52 -2.16
C ASN A 43 3.05 8.12 -2.21
N VAL A 44 3.46 7.23 -1.29
CA VAL A 44 2.91 5.88 -1.14
C VAL A 44 1.40 5.94 -0.88
N ILE A 45 0.97 6.76 0.08
CA ILE A 45 -0.45 6.92 0.42
C ILE A 45 -1.23 7.47 -0.78
N GLY A 46 -0.68 8.45 -1.51
CA GLY A 46 -1.30 9.00 -2.70
C GLY A 46 -1.50 7.96 -3.81
N ILE A 47 -0.50 7.12 -4.06
CA ILE A 47 -0.58 6.02 -5.04
C ILE A 47 -1.68 5.03 -4.65
N ILE A 48 -1.72 4.61 -3.39
CA ILE A 48 -2.72 3.64 -2.91
C ILE A 48 -4.13 4.22 -2.95
N ASN A 49 -4.32 5.48 -2.55
CA ASN A 49 -5.61 6.17 -2.62
C ASN A 49 -6.11 6.32 -4.06
N ASN A 50 -5.23 6.67 -4.99
CA ASN A 50 -5.57 6.77 -6.40
C ASN A 50 -5.92 5.42 -7.02
N TRP A 51 -5.24 4.36 -6.62
CA TRP A 51 -5.52 3.00 -7.08
C TRP A 51 -6.86 2.48 -6.53
N GLN A 52 -7.12 2.71 -5.24
CA GLN A 52 -8.31 2.16 -4.59
C GLN A 52 -9.61 2.88 -4.96
N LYS A 53 -9.56 4.15 -5.39
CA LYS A 53 -10.71 4.93 -5.88
C LYS A 53 -11.95 4.92 -4.96
N GLY A 54 -11.74 4.87 -3.64
CA GLY A 54 -12.81 4.83 -2.64
C GLY A 54 -13.49 3.47 -2.47
N LYS A 55 -12.94 2.39 -3.03
CA LYS A 55 -13.46 1.01 -2.85
C LYS A 55 -13.29 0.50 -1.41
N PHE A 56 -12.35 1.06 -0.65
CA PHE A 56 -12.15 0.70 0.75
C PHE A 56 -12.47 1.93 1.63
N PRO A 57 -13.55 1.89 2.43
CA PRO A 57 -13.94 3.01 3.29
C PRO A 57 -12.95 3.26 4.43
N MET A 58 -12.17 2.24 4.81
CA MET A 58 -11.21 2.34 5.90
C MET A 58 -9.78 2.12 5.41
N VAL A 59 -8.89 3.07 5.75
CA VAL A 59 -7.46 3.03 5.46
C VAL A 59 -6.71 3.21 6.77
N GLU A 60 -5.99 2.18 7.22
CA GLU A 60 -5.08 2.24 8.37
C GLU A 60 -3.64 2.23 7.85
N ILE A 61 -2.79 3.07 8.45
CA ILE A 61 -1.38 3.18 8.08
C ILE A 61 -0.52 3.00 9.34
N LEU A 62 0.34 1.99 9.32
CA LEU A 62 1.38 1.79 10.33
C LEU A 62 2.74 2.00 9.67
N ARG A 63 3.65 2.69 10.35
CA ARG A 63 5.00 2.91 9.86
C ARG A 63 5.96 2.97 11.04
N ASN A 64 7.21 2.61 10.81
CA ASN A 64 8.28 3.15 11.64
C ASN A 64 8.88 4.39 10.95
N THR A 65 9.89 5.00 11.58
CA THR A 65 10.48 6.22 11.04
C THR A 65 11.06 6.02 9.65
N ASP A 66 11.73 4.89 9.38
CA ASP A 66 12.64 4.82 8.22
C ASP A 66 12.49 3.60 7.31
N ASN A 67 11.99 2.46 7.82
CA ASN A 67 12.24 1.16 7.20
C ASN A 67 10.99 0.43 6.69
N PHE A 68 9.80 0.76 7.17
CA PHE A 68 8.57 0.18 6.62
C PHE A 68 7.37 1.12 6.63
N ILE A 69 6.49 0.89 5.66
CA ILE A 69 5.13 1.44 5.59
C ILE A 69 4.18 0.26 5.36
N LEU A 70 3.22 0.09 6.26
CA LEU A 70 2.16 -0.90 6.19
C LEU A 70 0.83 -0.17 6.00
N VAL A 71 0.11 -0.50 4.94
CA VAL A 71 -1.22 0.05 4.65
C VAL A 71 -2.23 -1.09 4.65
N ILE A 72 -3.31 -0.91 5.42
CA ILE A 72 -4.40 -1.87 5.54
C ILE A 72 -5.66 -1.18 5.04
N LEU A 73 -6.24 -1.74 3.99
CA LEU A 73 -7.50 -1.31 3.41
C LEU A 73 -8.58 -2.34 3.78
N LYS A 74 -9.71 -1.88 4.32
CA LYS A 74 -10.84 -2.76 4.70
C LYS A 74 -12.09 -2.33 3.96
N SER A 75 -12.80 -3.29 3.37
CA SER A 75 -14.10 -3.11 2.69
C SER A 75 -15.26 -3.04 3.67
#